data_AF-A0A520J2S4-F1
#
_entry.id   AF-A0A520J2S4-F1
#
_cell.length_a   1.000
_cell.length_b   1.000
_cell.length_c   1.000
_cell.angle_alpha   90.00
_cell.angle_beta   90.00
_cell.angle_gamma   90.00
#
_symmetry.space_group_name_H-M   'P 1'
#
loop_
_entity.id
_entity.type
_entity.pdbx_description
1 polymer ?
#
loop_
_entity_poly.entity_id
_entity_poly.type
_entity_poly.pdbx_seq_one_letter_code
_entity_poly.pdbx_strand_id
1 'polypeptide(L)'
;MKRIVHLLLFAMVISFGGEVKADEGMWLPMLIGKNYEQMKKQGFKLTAKDLYNANGSSMKDAIVHFGGFCTGEIVSDKGLIFTNH
;
A
#
# COMPACT_ATOMS: atom_id res chain seq x y z
N MET A 1 -17.88 36.36 -28.83
CA MET A 1 -18.56 35.06 -29.04
C MET A 1 -17.60 33.88 -29.05
N LYS A 2 -16.61 33.82 -29.96
CA LYS A 2 -15.67 32.68 -30.05
C LYS A 2 -14.98 32.34 -28.72
N ARG A 3 -14.49 33.34 -27.97
CA ARG A 3 -13.87 33.13 -26.64
C ARG A 3 -14.79 32.48 -25.60
N ILE A 4 -16.07 32.84 -25.60
CA ILE A 4 -17.07 32.26 -24.68
C ILE A 4 -17.34 30.80 -25.06
N VAL A 5 -17.42 30.49 -26.36
CA VAL A 5 -17.57 29.11 -26.85
C VAL A 5 -16.38 28.24 -26.45
N HIS A 6 -15.14 28.76 -26.52
CA HIS A 6 -13.95 28.02 -26.10
C HIS A 6 -13.92 27.78 -24.58
N LEU A 7 -14.36 28.75 -23.78
CA LEU A 7 -14.48 28.59 -22.33
C LEU A 7 -15.53 27.55 -21.93
N LEU A 8 -16.68 27.55 -22.61
CA LEU A 8 -17.73 26.55 -22.39
C LEU A 8 -17.28 25.14 -22.79
N LEU A 9 -16.56 25.01 -23.92
CA LEU A 9 -15.98 23.73 -24.34
C LEU A 9 -14.93 23.21 -23.34
N PHE A 10 -14.09 24.10 -22.81
CA PHE A 10 -13.09 23.72 -21.80
C PHE A 10 -13.74 23.27 -20.49
N ALA A 11 -14.75 24.00 -20.01
CA ALA A 11 -15.51 23.62 -18.82
C ALA A 11 -16.22 22.27 -19.00
N MET A 12 -16.80 22.03 -20.19
CA MET A 12 -17.43 20.75 -20.53
C MET A 12 -16.42 19.60 -20.46
N VAL A 13 -15.21 19.75 -21.00
CA VAL A 13 -14.16 18.71 -20.96
C VAL A 13 -13.75 18.38 -19.52
N ILE A 14 -13.63 19.38 -18.63
CA ILE A 14 -13.29 19.15 -17.22
C ILE A 14 -14.41 18.41 -16.48
N SER A 15 -15.68 18.72 -16.78
CA SER A 15 -16.83 18.06 -16.14
C SER A 15 -17.00 16.58 -16.53
N PHE A 16 -16.37 16.12 -17.61
CA PHE A 16 -16.40 14.72 -18.04
C PHE A 16 -15.10 13.93 -17.74
N GLY A 17 -14.13 14.54 -17.05
CA GLY A 17 -12.96 13.81 -16.56
C GLY A 17 -13.36 12.85 -15.42
N GLY A 18 -13.33 11.54 -15.68
CA GLY A 18 -13.64 10.53 -14.66
C GLY A 18 -12.65 10.58 -13.48
N GLU A 19 -13.10 10.12 -12.31
CA GLU A 19 -12.22 9.97 -11.14
C GLU A 19 -11.17 8.89 -11.42
N VAL A 20 -9.93 9.30 -11.70
CA VAL A 20 -8.80 8.38 -11.81
C VAL A 20 -8.34 8.06 -10.39
N LYS A 21 -8.70 6.87 -9.89
CA LYS A 21 -8.27 6.39 -8.56
C LYS A 21 -7.13 5.40 -8.76
N ALA A 22 -5.93 5.76 -8.33
CA ALA A 22 -4.82 4.83 -8.28
C ALA A 22 -4.96 3.94 -7.04
N ASP A 23 -4.84 2.62 -7.22
CA ASP A 23 -4.75 1.65 -6.14
C ASP A 23 -3.29 1.49 -5.61
N GLU A 24 -2.31 2.13 -6.25
CA GLU A 24 -0.88 2.08 -5.90
C GLU A 24 -0.59 2.60 -4.47
N GLY A 25 0.40 2.00 -3.81
CA GLY A 25 0.93 2.56 -2.57
C GLY A 25 1.98 1.70 -1.86
N MET A 26 3.05 2.36 -1.43
CA MET A 26 3.95 1.84 -0.39
C MET A 26 3.51 2.45 0.94
N TRP A 27 2.99 1.60 1.83
CA TRP A 27 2.33 2.06 3.04
C TRP A 27 3.22 1.90 4.25
N LEU A 28 3.24 2.90 5.12
CA LEU A 28 3.91 2.80 6.41
C LEU A 28 3.16 1.75 7.27
N PRO A 29 3.80 0.64 7.70
CA PRO A 29 3.11 -0.43 8.43
C PRO A 29 2.43 0.05 9.72
N MET A 30 3.00 1.06 10.40
CA MET A 30 2.39 1.67 11.58
C MET A 30 1.06 2.38 11.32
N LEU A 31 0.75 2.70 10.05
CA LEU A 31 -0.48 3.35 9.62
C LEU A 31 -1.44 2.39 8.90
N ILE A 32 -1.21 1.07 8.97
CA ILE A 32 -1.94 0.06 8.20
C ILE A 32 -3.47 0.11 8.40
N GLY A 33 -3.93 0.62 9.55
CA GLY A 33 -5.36 0.82 9.83
C GLY A 33 -6.09 1.68 8.80
N LYS A 34 -5.40 2.58 8.09
CA LYS A 34 -6.01 3.40 7.02
C LYS A 34 -6.45 2.58 5.80
N ASN A 35 -5.82 1.43 5.58
CA ASN A 35 -5.98 0.64 4.36
C ASN A 35 -6.53 -0.76 4.63
N TYR A 36 -6.57 -1.14 5.90
CA TYR A 36 -6.96 -2.47 6.33
C TYR A 36 -8.35 -2.88 5.83
N GLU A 37 -9.32 -1.95 5.79
CA GLU A 37 -10.64 -2.22 5.22
C GLU A 37 -10.59 -2.62 3.74
N GLN A 38 -9.72 -1.99 2.95
CA GLN A 38 -9.49 -2.38 1.56
C GLN A 38 -8.83 -3.76 1.47
N MET A 39 -7.83 -4.04 2.30
CA MET A 39 -7.19 -5.36 2.36
C MET A 39 -8.22 -6.45 2.70
N LYS A 40 -9.12 -6.20 3.66
CA LYS A 40 -10.21 -7.12 4.02
C LYS A 40 -11.16 -7.37 2.85
N LYS A 41 -11.56 -6.32 2.12
CA LYS A 41 -12.38 -6.45 0.91
C LYS A 41 -11.70 -7.28 -0.19
N GLN A 42 -10.37 -7.24 -0.26
CA GLN A 42 -9.55 -8.04 -1.17
C GLN A 42 -9.27 -9.48 -0.66
N GLY A 43 -9.86 -9.88 0.48
CA GLY A 43 -9.76 -11.24 1.01
C GLY A 43 -8.65 -11.46 2.03
N PHE A 44 -8.00 -10.39 2.52
CA PHE A 44 -7.01 -10.50 3.59
C PHE A 44 -7.65 -11.07 4.86
N LYS A 45 -6.99 -12.04 5.51
CA LYS A 45 -7.58 -12.80 6.62
C LYS A 45 -7.06 -12.41 8.00
N LEU A 46 -5.81 -11.97 8.11
CA LEU A 46 -5.19 -11.62 9.39
C LEU A 46 -5.66 -10.27 9.91
N THR A 47 -5.34 -9.99 11.17
CA THR A 47 -5.60 -8.70 11.81
C THR A 47 -4.53 -7.66 11.48
N ALA A 48 -4.86 -6.38 11.67
CA ALA A 48 -3.87 -5.30 11.55
C ALA A 48 -2.68 -5.48 12.52
N LYS A 49 -2.94 -6.04 13.71
CA LYS A 49 -1.91 -6.32 14.72
C LYS A 49 -1.00 -7.48 14.32
N ASP A 50 -1.50 -8.46 13.57
CA ASP A 50 -0.69 -9.55 13.05
C ASP A 50 0.34 -9.04 12.02
N LEU A 51 0.02 -7.96 11.28
CA LEU A 51 0.96 -7.29 10.38
C LEU A 51 1.97 -6.42 11.13
N TYR A 52 1.47 -5.52 11.98
CA TYR A 52 2.29 -4.57 12.72
C TYR A 52 1.77 -4.38 14.14
N ASN A 53 2.63 -4.70 15.10
CA ASN A 53 2.43 -4.39 16.51
C ASN A 53 3.70 -3.73 17.05
N ALA A 54 3.56 -2.53 17.63
CA ALA A 54 4.70 -1.82 18.22
C ALA A 54 5.15 -2.46 19.55
N ASN A 55 4.24 -3.11 20.26
CA ASN A 55 4.43 -3.57 21.64
C ASN A 55 4.41 -5.11 21.77
N GLY A 56 4.46 -5.84 20.67
CA GLY A 56 4.42 -7.30 20.67
C GLY A 56 4.86 -7.87 19.33
N SER A 57 4.92 -9.20 19.24
CA SER A 57 5.29 -9.88 18.02
C SER A 57 4.27 -9.66 16.90
N SER A 58 4.77 -9.50 15.68
CA SER A 58 3.98 -9.38 14.44
C SER A 58 4.83 -9.77 13.23
N MET A 59 4.22 -9.79 12.04
CA MET A 59 4.91 -10.12 10.79
C MET A 59 6.12 -9.23 10.52
N LYS A 60 6.11 -7.97 10.99
CA LYS A 60 7.27 -7.06 10.87
C LYS A 60 8.57 -7.65 11.41
N ASP A 61 8.49 -8.51 12.43
CA ASP A 61 9.67 -9.05 13.13
C ASP A 61 10.38 -10.14 12.32
N ALA A 62 9.69 -10.72 11.34
CA ALA A 62 10.25 -11.71 10.43
C ALA A 62 10.82 -11.08 9.14
N ILE A 63 10.53 -9.81 8.85
CA ILE A 63 10.99 -9.13 7.63
C ILE A 63 12.23 -8.30 7.96
N VAL A 64 13.33 -8.52 7.23
CA VAL A 64 14.63 -7.91 7.51
C VAL A 64 15.14 -7.08 6.33
N HIS A 65 15.87 -6.01 6.68
CA HIS A 65 16.66 -5.25 5.72
C HIS A 65 17.94 -6.05 5.42
N PHE A 66 18.04 -6.57 4.21
CA PHE A 66 19.11 -7.51 3.83
C PHE A 66 20.15 -6.81 2.94
N GLY A 67 21.42 -6.85 3.35
CA GLY A 67 22.53 -6.26 2.58
C GLY A 67 22.47 -4.73 2.41
N GLY A 68 21.55 -4.03 3.09
CA GLY A 68 21.39 -2.57 3.00
C GLY A 68 20.51 -2.08 1.83
N PHE A 69 20.05 -2.96 0.95
CA PHE A 69 19.23 -2.59 -0.21
C PHE A 69 18.14 -3.61 -0.57
N CYS A 70 18.22 -4.83 -0.07
CA CYS A 70 17.26 -5.90 -0.32
C CYS A 70 16.33 -6.13 0.87
N THR A 71 15.33 -6.97 0.63
CA THR A 71 14.47 -7.54 1.66
C THR A 71 14.79 -9.03 1.80
N GLY A 72 14.71 -9.54 3.02
CA GLY A 72 14.66 -10.97 3.28
C GLY A 72 13.64 -11.27 4.36
N GLU A 73 13.35 -12.56 4.53
CA GLU A 73 12.38 -13.05 5.50
C GLU A 73 12.92 -14.23 6.30
N ILE A 74 12.68 -14.21 7.62
CA ILE A 74 13.03 -15.31 8.52
C ILE A 74 11.94 -16.38 8.43
N VAL A 75 12.33 -17.62 8.13
CA VAL A 75 11.41 -18.75 7.88
C VAL A 75 11.61 -19.95 8.81
N SER A 76 12.49 -19.83 9.80
CA SER A 76 12.67 -20.85 10.84
C SER A 76 13.01 -20.24 12.20
N ASP A 77 12.78 -20.99 13.26
CA ASP A 77 13.17 -20.66 14.64
C ASP A 77 14.69 -20.62 14.88
N LYS A 78 15.48 -21.14 13.93
CA LYS A 78 16.96 -21.12 13.95
C LYS A 78 17.55 -20.01 13.09
N GLY A 79 16.74 -19.07 12.59
CA GLY A 79 17.23 -17.92 11.83
C GLY A 79 17.58 -18.20 10.37
N LEU A 80 17.06 -19.27 9.77
CA LEU A 80 17.06 -19.43 8.30
C LEU A 80 16.36 -18.22 7.65
N ILE A 81 17.04 -17.58 6.69
CA ILE A 81 16.55 -16.43 5.94
C ILE A 81 16.41 -16.80 4.47
N PHE A 82 15.28 -16.43 3.87
CA PHE A 82 15.08 -16.45 2.42
C PHE A 82 15.23 -15.04 1.85
N THR A 83 15.78 -14.96 0.63
CA THR A 83 15.89 -13.76 -0.20
C THR A 83 16.12 -14.21 -1.66
N ASN A 84 16.23 -13.27 -2.59
CA ASN A 84 16.54 -13.60 -3.98
C ASN A 84 18.00 -14.04 -4.16
N HIS A 85 18.27 -14.76 -5.25
CA HIS A 85 19.64 -15.12 -5.66
C HIS A 85 20.45 -13.87 -6.04
#